data_AF-A0A953DUZ1-F1
#
_entry.id   AF-A0A953DUZ1-F1
#
_cell.length_a   1.000
_cell.length_b   1.000
_cell.length_c   1.000
_cell.angle_alpha   90.00
_cell.angle_beta   90.00
_cell.angle_gamma   90.00
#
_symmetry.space_group_name_H-M   'P 1'
#
loop_
_entity.id
_entity.type
_entity.pdbx_description
1 polymer ?
#
loop_
_entity_poly.entity_id
_entity_poly.type
_entity_poly.pdbx_seq_one_letter_code
_entity_poly.pdbx_strand_id
1 'polypeptide(L)'
;MIRHIKTGISDAEKRDADIKVRQTVEAILEDVAKRGDEAVRELSARFDKWEPRDFRLDQAEIRALIASLPARTLDDIKFAQSQIRRFAEAQLSTLREIEIETIPGVRLGQKN
;
A
#
# COMPACT_ATOMS: atom_id res chain seq x y z
N MET A 1 -18.24 6.12 -44.11
CA MET A 1 -16.91 6.59 -43.65
C MET A 1 -16.96 6.64 -42.12
N ILE A 2 -16.11 5.89 -41.41
CA ILE A 2 -16.19 5.81 -39.94
C ILE A 2 -15.46 7.02 -39.34
N ARG A 3 -16.15 7.80 -38.50
CA ARG A 3 -15.57 8.94 -37.79
C ARG A 3 -15.08 8.49 -36.42
N HIS A 4 -13.77 8.54 -36.19
CA HIS A 4 -13.20 8.24 -34.88
C HIS A 4 -13.29 9.48 -33.99
N ILE A 5 -13.93 9.35 -32.83
CA ILE A 5 -14.12 10.46 -31.85
C ILE A 5 -12.94 10.54 -30.87
N LYS A 6 -12.23 9.42 -30.66
CA LYS A 6 -11.01 9.34 -29.86
C LYS A 6 -10.14 8.20 -30.38
N THR A 7 -8.85 8.45 -30.49
CA THR A 7 -7.85 7.44 -30.84
C THR A 7 -6.94 7.25 -29.63
N GLY A 8 -6.56 6.00 -29.33
CA GLY A 8 -5.58 5.73 -28.29
C GLY A 8 -4.21 6.31 -28.70
N ILE A 9 -3.38 6.63 -27.70
CA ILE A 9 -1.98 6.99 -27.93
C ILE A 9 -1.24 5.82 -28.58
N SER A 10 -0.30 6.12 -29.46
CA SER A 10 0.54 5.13 -30.14
C SER A 10 1.43 4.39 -29.15
N ASP A 11 1.93 3.21 -29.55
CA ASP A 11 2.83 2.43 -28.70
C ASP A 11 4.17 3.15 -28.46
N ALA A 12 4.60 4.01 -29.39
CA ALA A 12 5.76 4.87 -29.18
C ALA A 12 5.49 5.92 -28.09
N GLU A 13 4.35 6.61 -28.15
CA GLU A 13 3.95 7.60 -27.13
C GLU A 13 3.78 6.96 -25.74
N LYS A 14 3.23 5.74 -25.67
CA LYS A 14 3.15 4.98 -24.41
C LYS A 14 4.54 4.70 -23.83
N ARG A 15 5.47 4.20 -24.67
CA ARG A 15 6.83 3.88 -24.24
C ARG A 15 7.56 5.12 -23.74
N ASP A 16 7.42 6.25 -24.42
CA ASP A 16 8.03 7.51 -24.01
C ASP A 16 7.45 8.03 -22.69
N ALA A 17 6.13 7.90 -22.50
CA ALA A 17 5.49 8.24 -21.23
C ALA A 17 6.00 7.35 -20.08
N ASP A 18 6.09 6.03 -20.31
CA ASP A 18 6.59 5.09 -19.32
C ASP A 18 8.05 5.36 -18.93
N ILE A 19 8.91 5.70 -19.91
CA ILE A 19 10.30 6.08 -19.64
C ILE A 19 10.36 7.34 -18.75
N LYS A 20 9.56 8.36 -19.05
CA LYS A 20 9.52 9.60 -18.25
C LYS A 20 9.00 9.35 -16.84
N VAL A 21 7.97 8.52 -16.69
CA VAL A 21 7.44 8.14 -15.37
C VAL A 21 8.50 7.40 -14.57
N ARG A 22 9.18 6.41 -15.17
CA ARG A 22 10.27 5.67 -14.51
C ARG A 22 11.36 6.61 -14.01
N GLN A 23 11.89 7.46 -14.90
CA GLN A 23 12.94 8.43 -14.56
C GLN A 23 12.51 9.36 -13.41
N THR A 24 11.26 9.81 -13.42
CA THR A 24 10.72 10.68 -12.36
C THR A 24 10.66 9.94 -11.02
N VAL A 25 10.18 8.70 -11.01
CA VAL A 25 10.06 7.89 -9.78
C VAL A 25 11.45 7.52 -9.25
N GLU A 26 12.38 7.12 -10.10
CA GLU A 26 13.77 6.83 -9.71
C GLU A 26 14.42 8.06 -9.05
N ALA A 27 14.30 9.24 -9.65
CA ALA A 27 14.82 10.48 -9.07
C ALA A 27 14.18 10.80 -7.71
N ILE A 28 12.86 10.60 -7.55
CA ILE A 28 12.17 10.79 -6.27
C ILE A 28 12.68 9.81 -5.20
N LEU A 29 12.82 8.53 -5.55
CA LEU A 29 13.31 7.50 -4.62
C LEU A 29 14.74 7.79 -4.18
N GLU A 30 15.62 8.18 -5.11
CA GLU A 30 16.99 8.57 -4.78
C GLU A 30 17.05 9.78 -3.85
N ASP A 31 16.20 10.78 -4.10
CA ASP A 31 16.17 12.00 -3.29
C ASP A 31 15.65 11.73 -1.88
N VAL A 32 14.58 10.93 -1.74
CA VAL A 32 14.06 10.48 -0.45
C VAL A 32 15.09 9.62 0.29
N ALA A 33 15.82 8.75 -0.41
CA ALA A 33 16.89 7.96 0.22
C ALA A 33 18.04 8.82 0.77
N LYS A 34 18.34 9.95 0.11
CA LYS A 34 19.42 10.87 0.51
C LYS A 34 19.00 11.86 1.61
N ARG A 35 17.79 12.41 1.52
CA ARG A 35 17.31 13.52 2.38
C ARG A 35 16.19 13.13 3.36
N GLY A 36 15.62 11.94 3.24
CA GLY A 36 14.56 11.45 4.12
C GLY A 36 13.32 12.35 4.13
N ASP A 37 12.85 12.69 5.33
CA ASP A 37 11.60 13.42 5.56
C ASP A 37 11.57 14.82 4.93
N GLU A 38 12.72 15.46 4.71
CA GLU A 38 12.80 16.77 4.04
C GLU A 38 12.29 16.67 2.59
N ALA A 39 12.78 15.67 1.84
CA ALA A 39 12.32 15.41 0.47
C ALA A 39 10.83 15.03 0.46
N VAL A 40 10.37 14.20 1.39
CA VAL A 40 8.95 13.84 1.51
C VAL A 40 8.08 15.09 1.74
N ARG A 41 8.54 16.02 2.57
CA ARG A 41 7.82 17.27 2.86
C ARG A 41 7.69 18.16 1.63
N GLU A 42 8.78 18.37 0.90
CA GLU A 42 8.75 19.13 -0.36
C GLU A 42 7.84 18.48 -1.40
N LEU A 43 7.83 17.15 -1.49
CA LEU A 43 6.96 16.42 -2.41
C LEU A 43 5.48 16.59 -2.05
N SER A 44 5.13 16.51 -0.76
CA SER A 44 3.74 16.72 -0.31
C SER A 44 3.28 18.17 -0.53
N ALA A 45 4.16 19.15 -0.27
CA ALA A 45 3.92 20.56 -0.62
C ALA A 45 3.68 20.75 -2.12
N ARG A 46 4.47 20.07 -2.97
CA ARG A 46 4.40 20.20 -4.42
C ARG A 46 3.13 19.58 -4.99
N PHE A 47 2.83 18.34 -4.61
CA PHE A 47 1.80 17.53 -5.24
C PHE A 47 0.44 17.61 -4.54
N ASP A 48 0.43 17.55 -3.21
CA ASP A 48 -0.80 17.46 -2.43
C ASP A 48 -1.24 18.83 -1.88
N LYS A 49 -0.35 19.83 -1.95
CA LYS A 49 -0.53 21.15 -1.32
C LYS A 49 -0.80 21.02 0.19
N TRP A 50 -0.14 20.05 0.82
CA TRP A 50 -0.37 19.69 2.21
C TRP A 50 0.95 19.64 2.98
N GLU A 51 1.07 20.49 4.00
CA GLU A 51 2.31 20.67 4.77
C GLU A 51 1.98 20.72 6.27
N PRO A 52 1.54 19.61 6.87
CA PRO A 52 1.25 19.56 8.30
C PRO A 52 2.57 19.70 9.07
N ARG A 53 2.51 20.14 10.34
CA ARG A 53 3.71 20.16 11.19
C ARG A 53 4.31 18.76 11.30
N ASP A 54 3.47 17.78 11.63
CA ASP A 54 3.83 16.38 11.78
C ASP A 54 2.99 15.52 10.82
N PHE A 55 3.64 14.61 10.07
CA PHE A 55 2.92 13.67 9.20
C PHE A 55 2.24 12.55 9.98
N ARG A 56 2.77 12.23 11.16
CA ARG A 56 2.23 11.19 12.04
C ARG A 56 1.21 11.82 12.98
N LEU A 57 -0.04 11.40 12.85
CA LEU A 57 -1.08 11.77 13.81
C LEU A 57 -0.76 11.24 15.21
N ASP A 58 -0.98 12.08 16.21
CA ASP A 58 -0.93 11.65 17.60
C ASP A 58 -2.21 10.89 18.01
N GLN A 59 -2.17 10.28 19.20
CA GLN A 59 -3.29 9.48 19.68
C GLN A 59 -4.53 10.31 20.02
N ALA A 60 -4.37 11.58 20.38
CA ALA A 60 -5.49 12.47 20.67
C ALA A 60 -6.19 12.89 19.37
N GLU A 61 -5.44 13.24 18.33
CA GLU A 61 -5.93 13.53 16.99
C GLU A 61 -6.69 12.33 16.41
N ILE A 62 -6.10 11.12 16.52
CA ILE A 62 -6.77 9.89 16.08
C ILE A 62 -8.12 9.70 16.79
N ARG A 63 -8.18 9.85 18.12
CA ARG A 63 -9.43 9.71 18.87
C ARG A 63 -10.46 10.76 18.48
N ALA A 64 -10.03 12.00 18.27
CA ALA A 64 -10.91 13.09 17.85
C ALA A 64 -11.52 12.82 16.47
N LEU A 65 -10.70 12.37 15.51
CA LEU A 65 -11.16 12.01 14.16
C LEU A 65 -12.14 10.82 14.20
N ILE A 66 -11.85 9.78 14.99
CA ILE A 66 -12.78 8.66 15.18
C ILE A 66 -14.11 9.15 15.77
N ALA A 67 -14.07 10.05 16.75
CA ALA A 67 -15.26 10.62 17.38
C ALA A 67 -16.09 11.51 16.44
N SER A 68 -15.50 12.07 15.39
CA SER A 68 -16.21 12.86 14.38
C SER A 68 -17.05 12.02 13.40
N LEU A 69 -16.87 10.70 13.38
CA LEU A 69 -17.57 9.81 12.46
C LEU A 69 -18.97 9.44 12.97
N PRO A 70 -19.96 9.28 12.07
CA PRO A 70 -21.26 8.75 12.44
C PRO A 70 -21.14 7.34 13.04
N ALA A 71 -21.94 7.05 14.08
CA ALA A 71 -21.91 5.76 14.77
C ALA A 71 -22.09 4.57 13.81
N ARG A 72 -23.02 4.67 12.86
CA ARG A 72 -23.25 3.65 11.84
C ARG A 72 -22.00 3.35 11.00
N THR A 73 -21.24 4.38 10.60
CA THR A 73 -20.00 4.21 9.83
C THR A 73 -18.96 3.44 10.65
N LEU A 74 -18.84 3.73 11.94
CA LEU A 74 -17.94 2.99 12.84
C LEU A 74 -18.35 1.53 12.97
N ASP A 75 -19.65 1.27 13.11
CA ASP A 75 -20.18 -0.09 13.25
C ASP A 75 -19.98 -0.92 11.97
N ASP A 76 -20.23 -0.33 10.79
CA ASP A 76 -20.00 -0.98 9.49
C ASP A 76 -18.52 -1.34 9.29
N ILE A 77 -17.60 -0.42 9.63
CA ILE A 77 -16.16 -0.67 9.55
C ILE A 77 -15.73 -1.77 10.54
N LYS A 78 -16.22 -1.74 11.79
CA LYS A 78 -15.91 -2.77 12.79
C LYS A 78 -16.41 -4.14 12.35
N PHE A 79 -17.61 -4.21 11.78
CA PHE A 79 -18.15 -5.45 11.24
C PHE A 79 -17.25 -5.99 10.13
N ALA A 80 -16.89 -5.17 9.13
CA ALA A 80 -16.00 -5.59 8.05
C ALA A 80 -14.64 -6.07 8.57
N GLN A 81 -14.02 -5.31 9.50
CA GLN A 81 -12.76 -5.71 10.13
C GLN A 81 -12.86 -7.07 10.84
N SER A 82 -13.97 -7.32 11.56
CA SER A 82 -14.18 -8.60 12.25
C SER A 82 -14.21 -9.79 11.28
N GLN A 83 -14.85 -9.63 10.12
CA GLN A 83 -14.94 -10.69 9.12
C GLN A 83 -13.59 -10.95 8.45
N ILE A 84 -12.88 -9.87 8.07
CA ILE A 84 -11.52 -9.96 7.48
C ILE A 84 -10.57 -10.64 8.46
N ARG A 85 -10.56 -10.21 9.73
CA ARG A 85 -9.72 -10.81 10.77
C ARG A 85 -10.03 -12.29 10.97
N ARG A 86 -11.31 -12.64 11.12
CA ARG A 86 -11.73 -14.04 11.30
C ARG A 86 -11.26 -14.93 10.16
N PHE A 87 -11.34 -14.46 8.91
CA PHE A 87 -10.87 -15.23 7.77
C PHE A 87 -9.34 -15.32 7.72
N ALA A 88 -8.62 -14.22 7.98
CA ALA A 88 -7.16 -14.22 8.04
C ALA A 88 -6.62 -15.13 9.15
N GLU A 89 -7.25 -15.15 10.33
CA GLU A 89 -6.93 -16.08 11.42
C GLU A 89 -7.18 -17.53 11.00
N ALA A 90 -8.27 -17.81 10.29
CA ALA A 90 -8.53 -19.14 9.73
C ALA A 90 -7.44 -19.55 8.74
N GLN A 91 -6.99 -18.65 7.85
CA GLN A 91 -5.87 -18.90 6.93
C GLN A 91 -4.56 -19.13 7.69
N LEU A 92 -4.25 -18.31 8.68
CA LEU A 92 -3.05 -18.48 9.51
C LEU A 92 -3.07 -19.83 10.22
N SER A 93 -4.24 -20.31 10.67
CA SER A 93 -4.36 -21.62 11.33
C SER A 93 -4.05 -22.82 10.43
N THR A 94 -4.04 -22.64 9.10
CA THR A 94 -3.65 -23.68 8.14
C THR A 94 -2.14 -23.71 7.90
N LEU A 95 -1.43 -22.61 8.20
CA LEU A 95 0.02 -22.53 8.13
C LEU A 95 0.65 -23.27 9.32
N ARG A 96 0.58 -24.60 9.28
CA ARG A 96 1.22 -25.47 10.27
C ARG A 96 2.62 -25.85 9.84
N GLU A 97 3.51 -25.95 10.81
CA GLU A 97 4.81 -26.56 10.56
C GLU A 97 4.62 -28.03 10.17
N ILE A 98 5.42 -28.49 9.21
CA ILE A 98 5.46 -29.87 8.77
C ILE A 98 6.91 -30.32 8.91
N GLU A 99 7.13 -31.47 9.54
CA GLU A 99 8.40 -32.18 9.51
C GLU A 99 8.09 -33.66 9.28
N ILE A 100 8.71 -34.24 8.27
CA ILE A 100 8.56 -35.65 7.92
C ILE A 100 9.94 -36.26 7.67
N GLU A 101 10.10 -37.52 8.04
CA GLU A 101 11.24 -38.33 7.65
C GLU A 101 10.86 -39.13 6.40
N THR A 102 11.40 -38.76 5.24
CA THR A 102 11.00 -39.39 3.97
C THR A 102 11.68 -40.74 3.75
N ILE A 103 12.91 -40.87 4.24
CA ILE A 103 13.68 -42.11 4.35
C ILE A 103 14.50 -42.06 5.65
N PRO A 104 14.94 -43.21 6.20
CA PRO A 104 15.73 -43.24 7.44
C PRO A 104 16.94 -42.29 7.37
N GLY A 105 16.99 -41.32 8.28
CA GLY A 105 18.02 -40.30 8.40
C GLY A 105 17.78 -39.00 7.61
N VAL A 106 16.72 -38.88 6.79
CA VAL A 106 16.43 -37.67 5.99
C VAL A 106 15.12 -37.03 6.41
N ARG A 107 15.20 -35.86 7.06
CA ARG A 107 14.04 -35.05 7.45
C ARG A 107 13.84 -33.86 6.53
N LEU A 108 12.62 -33.70 6.04
CA LEU A 108 12.18 -32.56 5.27
C LEU A 108 11.05 -31.86 6.02
N GLY A 109 11.00 -30.54 5.92
CA GLY A 109 9.95 -29.79 6.59
C GLY A 109 9.77 -28.37 6.07
N GLN A 110 8.66 -27.77 6.47
CA GLN A 110 8.34 -26.35 6.30
C GLN A 110 8.09 -25.76 7.68
N LYS A 111 8.77 -24.66 7.99
CA LYS A 111 8.50 -23.81 9.15
C LYS A 111 7.85 -22.52 8.67
N ASN A 112 6.88 -22.02 9.45
CA ASN A 112 6.17 -20.77 9.17
C ASN A 112 6.56 -19.68 10.17
#